data_AF-A0AA92BHF8-F1
#
_entry.id   AF-A0AA92BHF8-F1
#
_cell.length_a   1.000
_cell.length_b   1.000
_cell.length_c   1.000
_cell.angle_alpha   90.00
_cell.angle_beta   90.00
_cell.angle_gamma   90.00
#
_symmetry.space_group_name_H-M   'P 1'
#
loop_
_entity.id
_entity.type
_entity.pdbx_description
1 polymer ?
#
loop_
_entity_poly.entity_id
_entity_poly.type
_entity_poly.pdbx_seq_one_letter_code
_entity_poly.pdbx_strand_id
1 'polypeptide(L)'
;LHGPQLTEHDLQSQQHRVKELQAKLADMEQTPAVRDLMSVADHLLRRSVWIIGGDGWAYDIGSGGVDHVLASGRDVNVLVLDTEVY
;
A
#
# COMPACT_ATOMS: atom_id res chain seq x y z
N LEU A 1 -17.04 8.37 3.06
CA LEU A 1 -15.96 8.59 2.06
C LEU A 1 -14.75 9.35 2.63
N HIS A 2 -14.88 10.13 3.71
CA HIS A 2 -13.77 10.92 4.28
C HIS A 2 -13.01 10.19 5.39
N GLY A 3 -12.57 8.95 5.14
CA GLY A 3 -11.66 8.26 6.06
C GLY A 3 -10.21 8.58 5.66
N PRO A 4 -9.59 9.65 6.18
CA PRO A 4 -8.19 9.92 5.89
C PRO A 4 -7.34 8.70 6.25
N GLN A 5 -6.26 8.50 5.51
CA GLN A 5 -5.25 7.44 5.66
C GLN A 5 -3.87 8.06 5.44
N LEU A 6 -3.63 9.20 6.11
CA LEU A 6 -2.44 10.03 5.95
C LEU A 6 -1.49 9.86 7.14
N THR A 7 -2.03 9.71 8.34
CA THR A 7 -1.25 9.48 9.55
C THR A 7 -1.27 8.00 9.96
N GLU A 8 -0.35 7.62 10.84
CA GLU A 8 -0.33 6.28 11.43
C GLU A 8 -1.65 5.97 12.17
N HIS A 9 -2.18 6.93 12.93
CA HIS A 9 -3.44 6.79 13.64
C HIS A 9 -4.63 6.56 12.68
N ASP A 10 -4.62 7.24 11.54
CA ASP A 10 -5.63 7.09 10.50
C ASP A 10 -5.60 5.71 9.84
N LEU A 11 -4.39 5.20 9.55
CA LEU A 11 -4.18 3.86 9.00
C LEU A 11 -4.64 2.79 9.98
N GLN A 12 -4.28 2.90 11.26
CA GLN A 12 -4.74 1.99 12.31
C GLN A 12 -6.27 2.02 12.45
N SER A 13 -6.87 3.21 12.45
CA SER A 13 -8.32 3.36 12.49
C SER A 13 -9.00 2.72 11.28
N GLN A 14 -8.41 2.85 10.08
CA GLN A 14 -8.94 2.19 8.88
C GLN A 14 -8.78 0.67 8.95
N GLN A 15 -7.64 0.17 9.40
CA GLN A 15 -7.41 -1.27 9.61
C GLN A 15 -8.46 -1.86 10.57
N HIS A 16 -8.77 -1.15 11.65
CA HIS A 16 -9.82 -1.56 12.57
C HIS A 16 -11.19 -1.64 11.88
N ARG A 17 -11.59 -0.60 11.13
CA ARG A 17 -12.86 -0.58 10.38
C ARG A 17 -12.96 -1.72 9.37
N VAL A 18 -11.88 -2.03 8.64
CA VAL A 18 -11.86 -3.13 7.67
C VAL A 18 -11.96 -4.47 8.36
N LYS A 19 -11.29 -4.68 9.51
CA LYS A 19 -11.45 -5.89 10.31
C LYS A 19 -12.88 -6.08 10.82
N GLU A 20 -13.51 -5.01 11.32
CA GLU A 20 -14.92 -5.07 11.73
C GLU A 20 -15.85 -5.39 10.57
N LEU A 21 -15.59 -4.82 9.38
CA LEU A 21 -16.34 -5.12 8.17
C LEU A 21 -16.20 -6.61 7.80
N GLN A 22 -14.97 -7.13 7.78
CA GLN A 22 -14.70 -8.53 7.47
C GLN A 22 -15.36 -9.49 8.47
N ALA A 23 -15.29 -9.18 9.77
CA ALA A 23 -15.95 -9.97 10.80
C ALA A 23 -17.47 -10.04 10.56
N LYS A 24 -18.11 -8.88 10.29
CA LYS A 24 -19.55 -8.83 9.98
C LYS A 24 -19.90 -9.60 8.71
N LEU A 25 -19.06 -9.52 7.67
CA LEU A 25 -19.27 -10.25 6.41
C LEU A 25 -19.08 -11.76 6.58
N ALA A 26 -18.23 -12.20 7.50
CA ALA A 26 -18.05 -13.61 7.81
C ALA A 26 -19.26 -14.21 8.52
N ASP A 27 -19.92 -13.44 9.38
CA ASP A 27 -21.13 -13.85 10.11
C ASP A 27 -22.42 -13.78 9.27
N MET A 28 -22.36 -13.12 8.11
CA MET A 28 -23.49 -13.00 7.18
C MET A 28 -23.67 -14.24 6.30
N GLU A 29 -24.89 -14.41 5.81
CA GLU A 29 -25.18 -15.42 4.78
C GLU A 29 -24.32 -15.15 3.54
N GLN A 30 -23.68 -16.20 3.04
CA GLN A 30 -22.67 -16.12 1.98
C GLN A 30 -23.31 -15.97 0.59
N THR A 31 -24.03 -14.87 0.42
CA THR A 31 -24.58 -14.41 -0.85
C THR A 31 -23.46 -13.96 -1.80
N PRO A 32 -23.70 -13.93 -3.12
CA PRO A 32 -22.72 -13.44 -4.08
C PRO A 32 -22.20 -12.03 -3.73
N ALA A 33 -23.09 -11.12 -3.30
CA ALA A 33 -22.71 -9.76 -2.91
C ALA A 33 -21.77 -9.72 -1.70
N VAL A 34 -21.96 -10.60 -0.71
CA VAL A 34 -21.08 -10.71 0.46
C VAL A 34 -19.69 -11.19 0.05
N ARG A 35 -19.62 -12.18 -0.85
CA ARG A 35 -18.34 -12.69 -1.38
C ARG A 35 -17.60 -11.64 -2.21
N ASP A 36 -18.33 -10.92 -3.06
CA ASP A 36 -17.77 -9.84 -3.86
C ASP A 36 -17.22 -8.73 -2.96
N LEU A 37 -17.98 -8.31 -1.95
CA LEU A 37 -17.54 -7.29 -1.00
C LEU A 37 -16.36 -7.77 -0.15
N MET A 38 -16.36 -9.03 0.29
CA MET A 38 -15.23 -9.62 1.01
C MET A 38 -13.96 -9.62 0.14
N SER A 39 -14.07 -9.91 -1.16
CA SER A 39 -12.93 -9.93 -2.10
C SER A 39 -12.29 -8.55 -2.31
N VAL A 40 -13.04 -7.47 -2.12
CA VAL A 40 -12.54 -6.08 -2.26
C VAL A 40 -12.31 -5.37 -0.94
N ALA A 41 -12.70 -5.95 0.20
CA ALA A 41 -12.58 -5.32 1.52
C ALA A 41 -11.13 -4.96 1.86
N ASP A 42 -10.17 -5.80 1.51
CA ASP A 42 -8.73 -5.54 1.71
C ASP A 42 -8.21 -4.36 0.87
N HIS A 43 -8.89 -4.03 -0.23
CA HIS A 43 -8.54 -2.88 -1.08
C HIS A 43 -8.98 -1.54 -0.49
N LEU A 44 -9.75 -1.55 0.61
CA LEU A 44 -10.14 -0.33 1.33
C LEU A 44 -9.00 0.24 2.18
N LEU A 45 -7.91 -0.52 2.36
CA LEU A 45 -6.66 -0.06 2.97
C LEU A 45 -5.75 0.53 1.89
N ARG A 46 -5.25 1.74 2.13
CA ARG A 46 -4.24 2.37 1.29
C ARG A 46 -2.97 1.52 1.37
N ARG A 47 -2.53 1.02 0.22
CA ARG A 47 -1.25 0.31 0.12
C ARG A 47 -0.13 1.34 0.01
N SER A 48 0.89 1.22 0.84
CA SER A 48 2.14 1.96 0.67
C SER A 48 3.11 1.08 -0.11
N VAL A 49 3.41 1.47 -1.34
CA VAL A 49 4.40 0.76 -2.17
C VAL A 49 5.77 1.32 -1.86
N TRP A 50 6.69 0.45 -1.42
CA TRP A 50 8.06 0.80 -1.09
C TRP A 50 9.02 0.17 -2.09
N ILE A 51 9.92 0.99 -2.61
CA ILE A 51 11.02 0.58 -3.46
C ILE A 51 12.30 0.77 -2.64
N ILE A 52 12.98 -0.33 -2.30
CA ILE A 52 14.16 -0.33 -1.43
C ILE A 52 15.34 -0.89 -2.22
N GLY A 53 16.46 -0.18 -2.24
CA GLY A 53 17.69 -0.64 -2.90
C GLY A 53 18.94 0.12 -2.44
N GLY A 54 20.12 -0.45 -2.72
CA GLY A 54 21.41 0.17 -2.42
C GLY A 54 21.84 1.21 -3.45
N ASP A 55 22.88 1.98 -3.11
CA ASP A 55 23.54 2.99 -3.96
C ASP A 55 23.91 2.47 -5.36
N GLY A 56 24.45 1.25 -5.47
CA GLY A 56 24.79 0.62 -6.75
C GLY A 56 23.58 0.29 -7.66
N TRP A 57 22.38 0.10 -7.08
CA TRP A 57 21.15 -0.11 -7.85
C TRP A 57 20.55 1.22 -8.35
N ALA A 58 20.72 2.31 -7.59
CA ALA A 58 20.23 3.63 -7.96
C ALA A 58 21.08 4.31 -9.06
N TYR A 59 22.39 4.06 -9.11
CA TYR A 59 23.32 4.77 -10.00
C TYR A 59 23.60 4.09 -11.37
N ASP A 60 23.71 2.75 -11.47
CA ASP A 60 24.19 2.10 -12.71
C ASP A 60 23.11 1.46 -13.61
N ILE A 61 22.07 0.83 -13.05
CA ILE A 61 21.06 0.06 -13.84
C ILE A 61 19.60 0.47 -13.55
N GLY A 62 19.34 1.26 -12.50
CA GLY A 62 18.00 1.66 -12.08
C GLY A 62 17.56 3.07 -12.50
N SER A 63 18.45 3.93 -13.00
CA SER A 63 18.16 5.35 -13.24
C SER A 63 17.05 5.56 -14.27
N GLY A 64 17.01 4.78 -15.36
CA GLY A 64 15.93 4.87 -16.36
C GLY A 64 14.56 4.34 -15.88
N GLY A 65 14.53 3.44 -14.89
CA GLY A 65 13.30 2.86 -14.35
C GLY A 65 12.73 3.62 -13.15
N VAL A 66 13.62 4.09 -12.25
CA VAL A 66 13.25 4.94 -11.11
C VAL A 66 12.79 6.31 -11.60
N ASP A 67 13.47 6.92 -12.58
CA ASP A 67 13.05 8.19 -13.18
C ASP A 67 11.68 8.05 -13.87
N HIS A 68 11.41 6.93 -14.53
CA HIS A 68 10.09 6.65 -15.13
C HIS A 68 8.97 6.47 -14.08
N VAL A 69 9.26 5.81 -12.95
CA VAL A 69 8.28 5.64 -11.87
C VAL A 69 8.04 6.95 -11.14
N LEU A 70 9.06 7.77 -10.90
CA LEU A 70 8.93 9.10 -10.29
C LEU A 70 8.20 10.08 -11.23
N ALA A 71 8.51 10.06 -12.53
CA ALA A 71 7.83 10.88 -13.55
C ALA A 71 6.37 10.46 -13.79
N SER A 72 5.99 9.23 -13.41
CA SER A 72 4.61 8.74 -13.55
C SER A 72 3.62 9.35 -12.56
N GLY A 73 4.08 10.11 -11.56
CA GLY A 73 3.24 10.75 -10.54
C GLY A 73 2.49 9.75 -9.64
N ARG A 74 2.92 8.48 -9.63
CA ARG A 74 2.33 7.44 -8.78
C ARG A 74 2.79 7.63 -7.33
N ASP A 75 1.88 7.36 -6.41
CA ASP A 75 2.12 7.43 -4.97
C ASP A 75 2.98 6.25 -4.50
N VAL A 76 4.31 6.43 -4.56
CA VAL A 76 5.32 5.43 -4.16
C VAL A 76 6.35 6.05 -3.24
N ASN A 77 6.87 5.28 -2.29
CA ASN A 77 7.97 5.68 -1.42
C ASN A 77 9.25 4.99 -1.88
N VAL A 78 10.34 5.74 -2.04
CA VAL A 78 11.66 5.19 -2.41
C VAL A 78 12.61 5.39 -1.23
N LEU A 79 13.24 4.30 -0.77
CA LEU A 79 14.26 4.32 0.26
C LEU A 79 15.56 3.78 -0.32
N VAL A 80 16.53 4.66 -0.53
CA VAL A 80 17.87 4.28 -0.95
C VAL A 80 18.72 4.16 0.31
N LEU A 81 19.29 2.98 0.53
CA LEU A 81 20.19 2.72 1.65
C LEU A 81 21.62 2.95 1.16
N ASP A 82 22.16 4.12 1.49
CA ASP A 82 23.55 4.50 1.23
C ASP A 82 24.45 3.88 2.32
N THR A 83 25.33 2.96 1.93
CA THR A 83 26.25 2.28 2.85
C THR A 83 27.67 2.83 2.82
N GLU A 84 27.97 3.86 2.02
CA GLU A 84 29.28 4.56 1.89
C GLU A 84 30.57 3.68 1.85
N VAL A 85 30.48 2.35 1.74
CA VAL A 85 31.62 1.44 1.63
C VAL A 85 31.25 0.26 0.75
N TYR A 86 32.13 0.00 -0.23
CA TYR A 86 32.10 -1.08 -1.24
C TYR A 86 31.96 -2.49 -0.66
#